data_AF-A0A0D6L5L5-F1
#
_entry.id   AF-A0A0D6L5L5-F1
#
_cell.length_a   1.000
_cell.length_b   1.000
_cell.length_c   1.000
_cell.angle_alpha   90.00
_cell.angle_beta   90.00
_cell.angle_gamma   90.00
#
_symmetry.space_group_name_H-M   'P 1'
#
loop_
_entity.id
_entity.type
_entity.pdbx_description
1 polymer ?
#
loop_
_entity_poly.entity_id
_entity_poly.type
_entity_poly.pdbx_seq_one_letter_code
_entity_poly.pdbx_strand_id
1 'polypeptide(L)'
;MQAVKYLYKYVYKGLDRAFLRLLQGNGILRLEEICAAHLDARYVFATKAIYHIHMFECQFKSDTVYRRYGLQVHFPDSQTVTFLPDEEKEALQREGSRDTILTSSFKLNVEYDWMVSENTDIFVMVDLQTLYFHQLPEHFTFVQTTRKWKPRAKGNRQIGRMFMATPIDHERFSLRLALGEYAFI
;
A
#
# COMPACT_ATOMS: atom_id res chain seq x y z
N MET A 1 12.12 -26.52 0.51
CA MET A 1 11.11 -25.93 -0.42
C MET A 1 11.62 -24.63 -1.06
N GLN A 2 12.69 -24.66 -1.87
CA GLN A 2 13.20 -23.46 -2.57
C GLN A 2 12.71 -23.36 -4.03
N ALA A 3 12.30 -24.47 -4.66
CA ALA A 3 11.94 -24.51 -6.07
C ALA A 3 10.65 -23.73 -6.43
N VAL A 4 9.64 -23.74 -5.55
CA VAL A 4 8.34 -23.10 -5.81
C VAL A 4 8.47 -21.57 -5.97
N LYS A 5 9.36 -20.95 -5.20
CA LYS A 5 9.62 -19.50 -5.26
C LYS A 5 10.17 -19.08 -6.61
N TYR A 6 11.04 -19.89 -7.22
CA TYR A 6 11.61 -19.60 -8.53
C TYR A 6 10.59 -19.83 -9.65
N LEU A 7 9.78 -20.89 -9.56
CA LEU A 7 8.75 -21.17 -10.56
C LEU A 7 7.73 -20.01 -10.67
N TYR A 8 7.24 -19.53 -9.53
CA TYR A 8 6.32 -18.38 -9.48
C TYR A 8 6.98 -17.10 -10.02
N LYS A 9 8.27 -16.88 -9.76
CA LYS A 9 9.00 -15.74 -10.29
C LYS A 9 8.96 -15.73 -11.82
N TYR A 10 9.18 -16.85 -12.51
CA TYR A 10 9.22 -16.87 -13.98
C TYR A 10 7.83 -16.88 -14.64
N VAL A 11 6.80 -17.40 -13.97
CA VAL A 11 5.41 -17.35 -14.47
C VAL A 11 4.83 -15.93 -14.37
N TYR A 12 5.21 -15.17 -13.35
CA TYR A 12 4.64 -13.84 -13.05
C TYR A 12 5.60 -12.66 -13.22
N LYS A 13 6.88 -12.86 -13.52
CA LYS A 13 7.75 -11.78 -13.99
C LYS A 13 7.11 -11.18 -15.24
N GLY A 14 7.02 -9.86 -15.27
CA GLY A 14 6.31 -9.12 -16.31
C GLY A 14 6.69 -9.61 -17.71
N LEU A 15 5.70 -9.59 -18.60
CA LEU A 15 5.86 -10.03 -20.00
C LEU A 15 7.03 -9.27 -20.62
N ASP A 16 7.92 -10.01 -21.30
CA ASP A 16 9.02 -9.41 -22.03
C ASP A 16 8.44 -8.54 -23.14
N ARG A 17 8.82 -7.25 -23.14
CA ARG A 17 8.31 -6.27 -24.09
C ARG A 17 9.22 -6.29 -25.31
N ALA A 18 8.65 -6.61 -26.45
CA ALA A 18 9.37 -6.60 -27.72
C ALA A 18 8.97 -5.34 -28.48
N PHE A 19 9.97 -4.53 -28.81
CA PHE A 19 9.78 -3.35 -29.64
C PHE A 19 9.98 -3.74 -31.11
N LEU A 20 8.91 -3.73 -31.89
CA LEU A 20 8.96 -4.10 -33.31
C LEU A 20 8.85 -2.84 -34.16
N ARG A 21 9.84 -2.63 -35.03
CA ARG A 21 9.80 -1.60 -36.07
C ARG A 21 9.43 -2.26 -37.40
N LEU A 22 8.29 -1.89 -37.96
CA LEU A 22 7.87 -2.37 -39.27
C LEU A 22 8.63 -1.60 -40.36
N LEU A 23 9.39 -2.32 -41.19
CA LEU A 23 10.01 -1.77 -42.41
C LEU A 23 9.15 -2.19 -43.60
N GLN A 24 8.48 -1.23 -44.24
CA GLN A 24 7.68 -1.51 -45.43
C GLN A 24 8.59 -1.59 -46.66
N GLY A 25 8.78 -2.80 -47.18
CA GLY A 25 9.43 -3.01 -48.46
C GLY A 25 8.48 -2.67 -49.60
N ASN A 26 8.58 -1.46 -50.13
CA ASN A 26 8.60 -1.17 -51.57
C ASN A 26 8.68 0.34 -51.79
N GLY A 27 9.41 0.70 -52.85
CA GLY A 27 9.96 2.02 -53.06
C GLY A 27 8.95 3.16 -53.14
N ILE A 28 9.47 4.33 -52.79
CA ILE A 28 8.90 5.66 -53.00
C ILE A 28 7.65 5.89 -52.15
N LEU A 29 7.86 6.39 -50.94
CA LEU A 29 7.35 7.68 -50.49
C LEU A 29 8.06 8.03 -49.18
N ARG A 30 8.67 9.22 -49.14
CA ARG A 30 9.14 9.87 -47.92
C ARG A 30 7.93 10.06 -47.00
N LEU A 31 7.67 9.11 -46.13
CA LEU A 31 6.87 9.35 -44.93
C LEU A 31 7.85 9.59 -43.79
N GLU A 32 7.75 10.80 -43.29
CA GLU A 32 8.53 11.40 -42.20
C GLU A 32 8.72 10.42 -41.04
N GLU A 33 9.85 10.54 -40.34
CA GLU A 33 10.28 9.73 -39.18
C GLU A 33 9.22 9.54 -38.08
N ILE A 34 8.12 10.29 -38.13
CA ILE A 34 7.00 10.31 -37.18
C ILE A 34 6.04 9.11 -37.38
N CYS A 35 5.97 8.52 -38.59
CA CYS A 35 5.02 7.44 -38.91
C CYS A 35 5.66 6.05 -39.03
N ALA A 36 6.86 5.83 -38.47
CA ALA A 36 7.35 4.46 -38.27
C ALA A 36 6.36 3.76 -37.32
N ALA A 37 5.60 2.80 -37.86
CA ALA A 37 4.66 2.01 -37.09
C ALA A 37 5.45 1.15 -36.08
N HIS A 38 5.58 1.69 -34.87
CA HIS A 38 6.20 1.01 -33.74
C HIS A 38 5.10 0.22 -33.02
N LEU A 39 5.21 -1.11 -33.07
CA LEU A 39 4.33 -2.02 -32.34
C LEU A 39 4.97 -2.34 -30.98
N ASP A 40 4.33 -1.89 -29.90
CA ASP A 40 4.61 -2.38 -28.54
C ASP A 40 3.94 -3.75 -28.39
N ALA A 41 4.67 -4.80 -28.76
CA ALA A 41 4.20 -6.17 -28.66
C ALA A 41 4.69 -6.84 -27.37
N ARG A 42 3.89 -7.76 -26.83
CA ARG A 42 4.24 -8.53 -25.64
C ARG A 42 4.24 -10.01 -25.97
N TYR A 43 5.34 -10.70 -25.66
CA TYR A 43 5.38 -12.15 -25.78
C TYR A 43 4.55 -12.79 -24.66
N VAL A 44 3.49 -13.51 -25.01
CA VAL A 44 2.68 -14.28 -24.06
C VAL A 44 3.04 -15.76 -24.22
N PHE A 45 3.49 -16.39 -23.14
CA PHE A 45 3.82 -17.82 -23.15
C PHE A 45 2.59 -18.68 -23.47
N ALA A 46 2.78 -19.78 -24.20
CA ALA A 46 1.70 -20.59 -24.77
C ALA A 46 0.63 -21.00 -23.75
N THR A 47 1.01 -21.44 -22.55
CA THR A 47 0.03 -21.81 -21.51
C THR A 47 -0.78 -20.62 -21.04
N LYS A 48 -0.16 -19.45 -20.87
CA LYS A 48 -0.88 -18.21 -20.49
C LYS A 48 -1.81 -17.74 -21.61
N ALA A 49 -1.43 -17.91 -22.88
CA ALA A 49 -2.27 -17.59 -24.03
C ALA A 49 -3.55 -18.43 -24.05
N ILE A 50 -3.45 -19.74 -23.76
CA ILE A 50 -4.62 -20.62 -23.62
C ILE A 50 -5.56 -20.10 -22.52
N TYR A 51 -5.02 -19.69 -21.36
CA TYR A 51 -5.85 -19.11 -20.30
C TYR A 51 -6.58 -17.84 -20.74
N HIS A 52 -5.92 -16.96 -21.50
CA HIS A 52 -6.55 -15.76 -22.04
C HIS A 52 -7.61 -16.07 -23.12
N ILE A 53 -7.34 -17.02 -24.03
CA ILE A 53 -8.27 -17.47 -25.07
C ILE A 53 -9.54 -18.05 -24.45
N HIS A 54 -9.40 -18.83 -23.38
CA HIS A 54 -10.51 -19.45 -22.67
C HIS A 54 -11.10 -18.55 -21.56
N MET A 55 -10.67 -17.29 -21.46
CA MET A 55 -11.11 -16.32 -20.45
C MET A 55 -11.03 -16.83 -18.99
N PHE A 56 -10.06 -17.70 -18.69
CA PHE A 56 -9.84 -18.18 -17.33
C PHE A 56 -9.25 -17.07 -16.44
N GLU A 57 -9.69 -17.02 -15.18
CA GLU A 57 -9.15 -16.10 -14.19
C GLU A 57 -7.65 -16.36 -13.95
N CYS A 58 -6.80 -15.49 -14.47
CA CYS A 58 -5.34 -15.62 -14.36
C CYS A 58 -4.79 -15.14 -13.00
N GLN A 59 -5.60 -14.42 -12.21
CA GLN A 59 -5.21 -13.87 -10.91
C GLN A 59 -6.41 -13.83 -9.97
N PHE A 60 -6.43 -14.73 -8.99
CA PHE A 60 -7.28 -14.57 -7.81
C PHE A 60 -6.61 -13.59 -6.86
N LYS A 61 -7.21 -12.42 -6.64
CA LYS A 61 -6.79 -11.49 -5.58
C LYS A 61 -7.69 -11.73 -4.39
N SER A 62 -7.27 -12.59 -3.46
CA SER A 62 -8.01 -12.87 -2.22
C SER A 62 -8.25 -11.60 -1.41
N ASP A 63 -7.23 -10.74 -1.38
CA ASP A 63 -7.22 -9.54 -0.57
C ASP A 63 -7.00 -8.32 -1.45
N THR A 64 -7.91 -7.36 -1.35
CA THR A 64 -7.65 -6.03 -1.88
C THR A 64 -6.52 -5.41 -1.06
N VAL A 65 -5.30 -5.44 -1.61
CA VAL A 65 -4.20 -4.58 -1.15
C VAL A 65 -4.58 -3.14 -1.52
N TYR A 66 -5.54 -2.57 -0.78
CA TYR A 66 -5.83 -1.16 -0.89
C TYR A 66 -4.61 -0.41 -0.38
N ARG A 67 -3.85 0.18 -1.31
CA ARG A 67 -2.80 1.18 -1.05
C ARG A 67 -3.32 2.41 -0.28
N ARG A 68 -4.63 2.45 0.03
CA ARG A 68 -5.33 3.48 0.79
C ARG A 68 -4.77 3.65 2.21
N TYR A 69 -4.21 2.59 2.82
CA TYR A 69 -3.57 2.67 4.14
C TYR A 69 -2.06 2.49 4.01
N GLY A 70 -1.42 3.45 3.34
CA GLY A 70 0.01 3.66 3.51
C GLY A 70 0.25 4.14 4.93
N LEU A 71 0.74 3.24 5.79
CA LEU A 71 0.99 3.54 7.20
C LEU A 71 2.30 4.32 7.29
N GLN A 72 2.20 5.64 7.31
CA GLN A 72 3.36 6.53 7.45
C GLN A 72 3.89 6.44 8.87
N VAL A 73 5.16 6.06 8.99
CA VAL A 73 5.92 6.13 10.23
C VAL A 73 6.66 7.45 10.24
N HIS A 74 6.52 8.24 11.30
CA HIS A 74 7.19 9.51 11.48
C HIS A 74 7.32 9.85 12.97
N PHE A 75 8.25 10.73 13.30
CA PHE A 75 8.36 11.34 14.63
C PHE A 75 7.38 12.51 14.79
N PRO A 76 7.19 13.01 16.02
CA PRO A 76 6.56 14.31 16.24
C PRO A 76 7.22 15.37 15.33
N ASP A 77 6.40 16.21 14.72
CA ASP A 77 6.80 17.29 13.79
C ASP A 77 7.55 16.86 12.51
N SER A 78 7.84 15.58 12.34
CA SER A 78 8.49 15.00 11.14
C SER A 78 7.48 14.38 10.17
N GLN A 79 6.23 14.85 10.21
CA GLN A 79 5.15 14.39 9.35
C GLN A 79 5.29 14.93 7.91
N THR A 80 4.97 14.10 6.92
CA THR A 80 4.99 14.52 5.52
C THR A 80 3.72 15.31 5.21
N VAL A 81 3.86 16.62 4.92
CA VAL A 81 2.75 17.51 4.55
C VAL A 81 2.80 17.77 3.05
N THR A 82 1.66 17.58 2.38
CA THR A 82 1.47 17.98 0.98
C THR A 82 0.80 19.35 0.94
N PHE A 83 1.42 20.31 0.25
CA PHE A 83 0.92 21.68 0.12
C PHE A 83 0.92 22.11 -1.34
N LEU A 84 0.11 23.12 -1.66
CA LEU A 84 0.19 23.83 -2.93
C LEU A 84 1.23 24.95 -2.84
N PRO A 85 1.85 25.36 -3.95
CA PRO A 85 2.71 26.54 -3.98
C PRO A 85 2.00 27.73 -3.31
N ASP A 86 2.73 28.50 -2.50
CA ASP A 86 2.25 29.66 -1.71
C ASP A 86 1.34 29.36 -0.49
N GLU A 87 0.97 28.09 -0.22
CA GLU A 87 0.14 27.71 0.95
C GLU A 87 0.93 27.03 2.09
N GLU A 88 2.26 27.12 2.09
CA GLU A 88 3.15 26.38 2.99
C GLU A 88 2.81 26.57 4.48
N LYS A 89 2.64 27.83 4.92
CA LYS A 89 2.38 28.16 6.32
C LYS A 89 1.00 27.68 6.78
N GLU A 90 0.00 27.82 5.92
CA GLU A 90 -1.37 27.40 6.23
C GLU A 90 -1.47 25.87 6.28
N ALA A 91 -0.80 25.17 5.36
CA ALA A 91 -0.74 23.72 5.34
C ALA A 91 -0.06 23.18 6.61
N LEU A 92 1.02 23.83 7.08
CA LEU A 92 1.71 23.46 8.31
C LEU A 92 0.82 23.62 9.54
N GLN A 93 0.10 24.76 9.67
CA GLN A 93 -0.84 24.97 10.79
C GLN A 93 -2.01 23.98 10.75
N ARG A 94 -2.51 23.69 9.54
CA ARG A 94 -3.61 22.77 9.32
C ARG A 94 -3.23 21.33 9.68
N GLU A 95 -2.05 20.84 9.28
CA GLU A 95 -1.62 19.48 9.62
C GLU A 95 -0.98 19.38 11.01
N GLY A 96 -0.41 20.45 11.56
CA GLY A 96 0.10 20.48 12.94
C GLY A 96 -0.99 20.32 14.00
N SER A 97 -2.22 20.74 13.69
CA SER A 97 -3.40 20.55 14.55
C SER A 97 -4.13 19.22 14.33
N ARG A 98 -3.76 18.46 13.28
CA ARG A 98 -4.48 17.24 12.88
C ARG A 98 -3.73 16.00 13.31
N ASP A 99 -4.49 15.02 13.79
CA ASP A 99 -3.94 13.70 14.05
C ASP A 99 -3.64 12.95 12.75
N THR A 100 -2.42 12.42 12.66
CA THR A 100 -2.03 11.49 11.61
C THR A 100 -2.58 10.09 11.90
N ILE A 101 -2.46 9.19 10.93
CA ILE A 101 -2.85 7.78 11.09
C ILE A 101 -2.07 7.12 12.24
N LEU A 102 -0.80 7.49 12.44
CA LEU A 102 0.05 6.99 13.52
C LEU A 102 -0.28 7.64 14.87
N THR A 103 -0.43 8.97 14.92
CA THR A 103 -0.77 9.65 16.18
C THR A 103 -2.14 9.22 16.70
N SER A 104 -3.11 9.06 15.81
CA SER A 104 -4.44 8.56 16.15
C SER A 104 -4.43 7.09 16.61
N SER A 105 -3.47 6.25 16.18
CA SER A 105 -3.36 4.88 16.72
C SER A 105 -2.86 4.88 18.16
N PHE A 106 -1.91 5.76 18.51
CA PHE A 106 -1.51 5.90 19.92
C PHE A 106 -2.66 6.37 20.80
N LYS A 107 -3.46 7.34 20.33
CA LYS A 107 -4.66 7.79 21.05
C LYS A 107 -5.69 6.68 21.21
N LEU A 108 -5.88 5.83 20.19
CA LEU A 108 -6.75 4.67 20.26
C LEU A 108 -6.28 3.67 21.35
N ASN A 109 -4.98 3.47 21.52
CA ASN A 109 -4.47 2.58 22.57
C ASN A 109 -4.69 3.16 23.98
N VAL A 110 -4.44 4.46 24.16
CA VAL A 110 -4.78 5.16 25.41
C VAL A 110 -6.29 5.11 25.65
N GLU A 111 -7.09 5.23 24.58
CA GLU A 111 -8.54 5.15 24.68
C GLU A 111 -8.99 3.74 25.16
N TYR A 112 -8.29 2.71 24.74
CA TYR A 112 -8.57 1.34 25.15
C TYR A 112 -8.16 1.04 26.59
N ASP A 113 -7.00 1.55 27.03
CA ASP A 113 -6.52 1.35 28.39
C ASP A 113 -7.48 1.95 29.44
N TRP A 114 -8.04 3.14 29.16
CA TRP A 114 -9.07 3.71 30.05
C TRP A 114 -10.35 2.85 30.06
N MET A 115 -10.81 2.35 28.90
CA MET A 115 -12.02 1.51 28.82
C MET A 115 -11.87 0.21 29.62
N VAL A 116 -10.70 -0.41 29.55
CA VAL A 116 -10.36 -1.61 30.33
C VAL A 116 -10.38 -1.29 31.83
N SER A 117 -9.79 -0.17 32.25
CA SER A 117 -9.76 0.24 33.67
C SER A 117 -11.15 0.56 34.24
N GLU A 118 -12.06 1.08 33.41
CA GLU A 118 -13.41 1.49 33.81
C GLU A 118 -14.44 0.34 33.67
N ASN A 119 -13.98 -0.87 33.34
CA ASN A 119 -14.78 -2.10 33.18
C ASN A 119 -16.00 -1.92 32.26
N THR A 120 -15.84 -1.08 31.23
CA THR A 120 -16.88 -0.79 30.24
C THR A 120 -16.81 -1.87 29.16
N ASP A 121 -17.96 -2.45 28.79
CA ASP A 121 -18.08 -3.55 27.82
C ASP A 121 -17.26 -3.27 26.55
N ILE A 122 -16.14 -3.97 26.42
CA ILE A 122 -15.24 -3.87 25.27
C ILE A 122 -15.93 -4.61 24.12
N PHE A 123 -16.75 -3.89 23.36
CA PHE A 123 -17.36 -4.39 22.11
C PHE A 123 -16.31 -4.49 20.98
N VAL A 124 -15.10 -4.92 21.30
CA VAL A 124 -14.03 -5.18 20.35
C VAL A 124 -13.68 -6.65 20.54
N MET A 125 -13.98 -7.47 19.55
CA MET A 125 -13.68 -8.91 19.59
C MET A 125 -12.17 -9.23 19.59
N VAL A 126 -11.31 -8.22 19.63
CA VAL A 126 -9.85 -8.32 19.50
C VAL A 126 -9.20 -7.36 20.47
N ASP A 127 -8.26 -7.88 21.26
CA ASP A 127 -7.49 -7.11 22.20
C ASP A 127 -6.50 -6.19 21.47
N LEU A 128 -6.66 -4.87 21.60
CA LEU A 128 -5.77 -3.90 20.93
C LEU A 128 -4.32 -4.03 21.37
N GLN A 129 -4.08 -4.42 22.62
CA GLN A 129 -2.72 -4.56 23.17
C GLN A 129 -1.93 -5.68 22.47
N THR A 130 -2.61 -6.57 21.75
CA THR A 130 -1.99 -7.66 20.99
C THR A 130 -1.75 -7.32 19.51
N LEU A 131 -2.29 -6.19 19.04
CA LEU A 131 -2.23 -5.81 17.63
C LEU A 131 -0.98 -4.99 17.29
N TYR A 132 -0.31 -5.40 16.22
CA TYR A 132 0.75 -4.59 15.60
C TYR A 132 0.16 -3.45 14.77
N PHE A 133 0.95 -2.40 14.55
CA PHE A 133 0.51 -1.24 13.76
C PHE A 133 0.03 -1.62 12.36
N HIS A 134 0.68 -2.59 11.72
CA HIS A 134 0.31 -3.06 10.39
C HIS A 134 -0.98 -3.90 10.36
N GLN A 135 -1.44 -4.41 11.50
CA GLN A 135 -2.68 -5.18 11.65
C GLN A 135 -3.88 -4.32 12.02
N LEU A 136 -3.67 -3.10 12.54
CA LEU A 136 -4.77 -2.18 12.85
C LEU A 136 -5.76 -2.00 11.68
N PRO A 137 -5.34 -1.82 10.41
CA PRO A 137 -6.28 -1.72 9.30
C PRO A 137 -7.12 -2.98 9.04
N GLU A 138 -6.73 -4.15 9.55
CA GLU A 138 -7.52 -5.37 9.44
C GLU A 138 -8.80 -5.28 10.28
N HIS A 139 -8.69 -4.75 11.49
CA HIS A 139 -9.79 -4.67 12.46
C HIS A 139 -10.46 -3.29 12.55
N PHE A 140 -9.73 -2.23 12.22
CA PHE A 140 -10.17 -0.85 12.34
C PHE A 140 -10.14 -0.13 10.99
N THR A 141 -11.04 0.84 10.85
CA THR A 141 -11.08 1.74 9.70
C THR A 141 -10.78 3.16 10.17
N PHE A 142 -9.75 3.78 9.59
CA PHE A 142 -9.45 5.18 9.83
C PHE A 142 -10.43 6.08 9.08
N VAL A 143 -11.16 6.91 9.83
CA VAL A 143 -12.12 7.88 9.29
C VAL A 143 -11.41 9.21 9.10
N GLN A 144 -11.19 9.62 7.85
CA GLN A 144 -10.43 10.84 7.53
C GLN A 144 -11.09 12.13 8.03
N THR A 145 -12.43 12.16 8.12
CA THR A 145 -13.18 13.34 8.58
C THR A 145 -13.01 13.59 10.07
N THR A 146 -13.09 12.54 10.89
CA THR A 146 -12.92 12.63 12.35
C THR A 146 -11.49 12.37 12.82
N ARG A 147 -10.60 11.92 11.92
CA ARG A 147 -9.23 11.46 12.22
C ARG A 147 -9.16 10.43 13.36
N LYS A 148 -10.19 9.57 13.45
CA LYS A 148 -10.29 8.52 14.46
C LYS A 148 -10.41 7.15 13.81
N TRP A 149 -9.91 6.15 14.52
CA TRP A 149 -10.11 4.75 14.20
C TRP A 149 -11.47 4.30 14.73
N LYS A 150 -12.22 3.55 13.90
CA LYS A 150 -13.48 2.93 14.30
C LYS A 150 -13.43 1.42 14.04
N PRO A 151 -14.07 0.59 14.87
CA PRO A 151 -14.21 -0.84 14.59
C PRO A 151 -14.78 -1.06 13.20
N ARG A 152 -14.20 -2.00 12.46
CA ARG A 152 -14.60 -2.30 11.10
C ARG A 152 -15.90 -3.10 11.09
N ALA A 153 -16.90 -2.60 10.35
CA ALA A 153 -18.19 -3.27 10.22
C ALA A 153 -18.28 -4.27 9.03
N LYS A 154 -17.41 -4.17 8.01
CA LYS A 154 -17.46 -5.01 6.79
C LYS A 154 -16.22 -5.91 6.65
N GLY A 155 -16.44 -7.21 6.45
CA GLY A 155 -15.45 -8.30 6.50
C GLY A 155 -14.50 -8.46 5.31
N ASN A 156 -14.25 -7.41 4.51
CA ASN A 156 -13.16 -7.49 3.54
C ASN A 156 -11.85 -7.28 4.26
N ARG A 157 -11.02 -8.33 4.31
CA ARG A 157 -9.69 -8.29 4.89
C ARG A 157 -8.85 -7.20 4.22
N GLN A 158 -8.27 -6.32 5.03
CA GLN A 158 -7.38 -5.25 4.56
C GLN A 158 -6.02 -5.40 5.20
N ILE A 159 -4.98 -5.38 4.36
CA ILE A 159 -3.59 -5.53 4.80
C ILE A 159 -2.95 -4.14 4.84
N GLY A 160 -2.61 -3.67 6.04
CA GLY A 160 -1.82 -2.47 6.24
C GLY A 160 -0.38 -2.66 5.76
N ARG A 161 0.18 -1.66 5.07
CA ARG A 161 1.60 -1.66 4.70
C ARG A 161 2.28 -0.42 5.24
N MET A 162 3.25 -0.63 6.12
CA MET A 162 4.14 0.43 6.59
C MET A 162 5.07 0.88 5.47
N PHE A 163 5.24 2.19 5.34
CA PHE A 163 6.22 2.74 4.41
C PHE A 163 7.63 2.26 4.73
N MET A 164 8.46 2.12 3.70
CA MET A 164 9.84 1.72 3.87
C MET A 164 10.62 2.86 4.56
N ALA A 165 11.36 2.51 5.60
CA ALA A 165 12.37 3.38 6.21
C ALA A 165 13.75 2.87 5.75
N THR A 166 14.62 3.78 5.33
CA THR A 166 16.00 3.44 4.97
C THR A 166 16.84 3.30 6.24
N PRO A 167 17.80 2.37 6.29
CA PRO A 167 18.70 2.22 7.46
C PRO A 167 19.56 3.45 7.75
N ILE A 168 19.68 4.39 6.81
CA ILE A 168 20.39 5.68 6.99
C ILE A 168 19.63 6.55 8.00
N ASP A 169 18.30 6.52 7.94
CA ASP A 169 17.42 7.16 8.90
C ASP A 169 17.20 6.19 10.07
N HIS A 170 18.24 6.09 10.90
CA HIS A 170 18.33 5.12 12.00
C HIS A 170 17.16 5.21 12.98
N GLU A 171 16.69 6.43 13.29
CA GLU A 171 15.58 6.66 14.20
C GLU A 171 14.27 6.11 13.61
N ARG A 172 13.94 6.50 12.37
CA ARG A 172 12.70 6.08 11.72
C ARG A 172 12.71 4.58 11.41
N PHE A 173 13.88 4.05 11.06
CA PHE A 173 14.08 2.62 10.85
C PHE A 173 13.81 1.84 12.14
N SER A 174 14.35 2.29 13.27
CA SER A 174 14.12 1.69 14.59
C SER A 174 12.65 1.76 14.98
N LEU A 175 12.00 2.91 14.79
CA LEU A 175 10.57 3.09 15.07
C LEU A 175 9.70 2.16 14.21
N ARG A 176 10.01 2.02 12.92
CA ARG A 176 9.30 1.10 12.03
C ARG A 176 9.45 -0.37 12.48
N LEU A 177 10.63 -0.74 12.97
CA LEU A 177 10.88 -2.07 13.53
C LEU A 177 10.04 -2.28 14.79
N ALA A 178 10.07 -1.30 15.71
CA ALA A 178 9.28 -1.30 16.93
C ALA A 178 7.78 -1.52 16.65
N LEU A 179 7.20 -0.71 15.75
CA LEU A 179 5.78 -0.77 15.38
C LEU A 179 5.39 -2.03 14.59
N GLY A 180 6.37 -2.73 14.01
CA GLY A 180 6.16 -3.93 13.20
C GLY A 180 6.31 -5.23 13.97
N GLU A 181 7.19 -5.26 14.97
CA GLU A 181 7.57 -6.48 15.68
C GLU A 181 7.11 -6.49 17.13
N TYR A 182 6.76 -5.33 17.70
CA TYR A 182 6.29 -5.20 19.06
C TYR A 182 4.87 -4.64 19.05
N ALA A 183 3.99 -5.29 19.81
CA ALA A 183 2.64 -4.79 20.01
C ALA A 183 2.72 -3.51 20.87
N PHE A 184 1.73 -2.63 20.71
CA PHE A 184 1.70 -1.39 21.49
C PHE A 184 1.42 -1.73 22.97
N ILE A 185 2.41 -1.48 23.83
CA ILE A 185 2.29 -1.52 25.30
C ILE A 185 1.81 -0.15 25.77
#